data_AF-A0A836QSU4-F1
#
_entry.id   AF-A0A836QSU4-F1
#
_cell.length_a   1.000
_cell.length_b   1.000
_cell.length_c   1.000
_cell.angle_alpha   90.00
_cell.angle_beta   90.00
_cell.angle_gamma   90.00
#
_symmetry.space_group_name_H-M   'P 1'
#
loop_
_entity.id
_entity.type
_entity.pdbx_description
1 polymer ?
#
loop_
_entity_poly.entity_id
_entity_poly.type
_entity_poly.pdbx_seq_one_letter_code
_entity_poly.pdbx_strand_id
1 'polypeptide(L)'
;MSEKITITFPDKNSKEVQKGISGLAIAEQISKSLAKEAIAFSINDEINDLSRKVEKDSRIKILKRNDEEALSIIRHGCAHVMAEAVQNLFPGTQVTIGPAIENGFYYDFARDVPFTTEDLPKIEKKMHEIVNQGEQFIREVWSREETIKYFSEKGEKYKAELISDLPDDEIIRLVKHPYAVQVMDFEGGRLVMIGIRLNGDN
;
A
#
# COMPACT_ATOMS: atom_id res chain seq x y z
N MET A 1 25.98 7.63 -21.54
CA MET A 1 26.10 6.18 -21.34
C MET A 1 25.20 5.81 -20.18
N SER A 2 24.30 4.84 -20.34
CA SER A 2 23.46 4.36 -19.23
C SER A 2 24.32 3.59 -18.24
N GLU A 3 24.42 4.09 -17.01
CA GLU A 3 25.11 3.40 -15.91
C GLU A 3 24.42 2.07 -15.61
N LYS A 4 25.21 1.02 -15.39
CA LYS A 4 24.72 -0.32 -15.07
C LYS A 4 24.99 -0.62 -13.61
N ILE A 5 24.11 -1.41 -13.01
CA ILE A 5 24.22 -1.92 -11.64
C ILE A 5 24.05 -3.44 -11.65
N THR A 6 24.55 -4.09 -10.62
CA THR A 6 24.44 -5.54 -10.41
C THR A 6 23.30 -5.84 -9.45
N ILE A 7 22.34 -6.64 -9.89
CA ILE A 7 21.32 -7.20 -9.01
C ILE A 7 21.60 -8.68 -8.75
N THR A 8 21.47 -9.11 -7.50
CA THR A 8 21.68 -10.51 -7.07
C THR A 8 20.37 -11.10 -6.58
N PHE A 9 19.99 -12.25 -7.11
CA PHE A 9 18.78 -12.99 -6.78
C PHE A 9 19.01 -14.00 -5.65
N PRO A 10 17.95 -14.55 -5.02
CA PRO A 10 18.09 -15.48 -3.89
C PRO A 10 18.82 -16.78 -4.23
N ASP A 11 18.82 -17.18 -5.50
CA ASP A 11 19.56 -18.33 -6.03
C ASP A 11 21.06 -18.05 -6.24
N LYS A 12 21.54 -16.87 -5.81
CA LYS A 12 22.90 -16.33 -5.99
C LYS A 12 23.26 -15.96 -7.43
N ASN A 13 22.34 -16.14 -8.39
CA ASN A 13 22.55 -15.64 -9.73
C ASN A 13 22.53 -14.11 -9.71
N SER A 14 23.38 -13.50 -10.53
CA SER A 14 23.47 -12.05 -10.64
C SER A 14 23.30 -11.60 -12.09
N LYS A 15 22.74 -10.41 -12.27
CA LYS A 15 22.47 -9.82 -13.58
C LYS A 15 22.83 -8.34 -13.59
N GLU A 16 23.44 -7.88 -14.68
CA GLU A 16 23.59 -6.45 -14.94
C GLU A 16 22.29 -5.87 -15.50
N VAL A 17 21.82 -4.79 -14.89
CA VAL A 17 20.64 -4.03 -15.32
C VAL A 17 20.96 -2.55 -15.39
N GLN A 18 20.12 -1.78 -16.08
CA GLN A 18 20.25 -0.33 -16.09
C GLN A 18 19.95 0.24 -14.71
N LYS A 19 20.76 1.21 -14.27
CA LYS A 19 20.47 2.01 -13.10
C LYS A 19 19.12 2.70 -13.24
N GLY A 20 18.34 2.72 -12.17
CA GLY A 20 16.97 3.24 -12.17
C GLY A 20 15.94 2.28 -12.75
N ILE A 21 16.27 0.99 -12.93
CA ILE A 21 15.25 -0.02 -13.28
C ILE A 21 14.26 -0.19 -12.12
N SER A 22 12.99 -0.41 -12.44
CA SER A 22 11.94 -0.68 -11.43
C SER A 22 11.79 -2.17 -11.14
N GLY A 23 11.26 -2.51 -9.97
CA GLY A 23 10.92 -3.89 -9.61
C GLY A 23 10.04 -4.60 -10.66
N LEU A 24 9.05 -3.90 -11.21
CA LEU A 24 8.20 -4.42 -12.29
C LEU A 24 9.03 -4.79 -13.53
N ALA A 25 9.93 -3.90 -13.96
CA ALA A 25 10.76 -4.13 -15.14
C ALA A 25 11.77 -5.26 -14.89
N ILE A 26 12.29 -5.40 -13.67
CA ILE A 26 13.10 -6.56 -13.27
C ILE A 26 12.28 -7.85 -13.41
N ALA A 27 11.06 -7.89 -12.87
CA ALA A 27 10.19 -9.06 -12.97
C ALA A 27 9.86 -9.43 -14.44
N GLU A 28 9.57 -8.43 -15.28
CA GLU A 28 9.29 -8.62 -16.71
C GLU A 28 10.51 -9.19 -17.46
N GLN A 29 11.72 -8.75 -17.12
CA GLN A 29 12.96 -9.27 -17.69
C GLN A 29 13.25 -10.72 -17.28
N ILE A 30 12.69 -11.20 -16.17
CA ILE A 30 12.78 -12.60 -15.75
C ILE A 30 11.73 -13.40 -16.52
N SER A 31 10.46 -13.03 -16.41
CA SER A 31 9.39 -13.57 -17.25
C SER A 31 8.11 -12.74 -17.17
N LYS A 32 7.30 -12.78 -18.23
CA LYS A 32 5.96 -12.16 -18.23
C LYS A 32 5.02 -12.77 -17.18
N SER A 33 5.16 -14.06 -16.84
CA SER A 33 4.35 -14.71 -15.80
C SER A 33 4.70 -14.14 -14.43
N LEU A 34 6.00 -14.05 -14.11
CA LEU A 34 6.45 -13.50 -12.84
C LEU A 34 6.01 -12.05 -12.67
N ALA A 35 6.08 -11.23 -13.71
CA ALA A 35 5.59 -9.85 -13.66
C ALA A 35 4.10 -9.73 -13.35
N LYS A 36 3.28 -10.71 -13.78
CA LYS A 36 1.84 -10.74 -13.47
C LYS A 36 1.56 -11.21 -12.03
N GLU A 37 2.37 -12.12 -11.52
CA GLU A 37 2.23 -12.66 -10.15
C GLU A 37 2.90 -11.78 -9.08
N ALA A 38 3.82 -10.91 -9.51
CA ALA A 38 4.54 -10.02 -8.62
C ALA A 38 3.57 -9.04 -7.96
N ILE A 39 3.62 -8.99 -6.63
CA ILE A 39 2.97 -7.94 -5.86
C ILE A 39 4.02 -6.95 -5.37
N ALA A 40 5.15 -7.43 -4.87
CA ALA A 40 6.21 -6.60 -4.32
C ALA A 40 7.57 -7.02 -4.85
N PHE A 41 8.58 -6.31 -4.38
CA PHE A 41 9.92 -6.85 -4.33
C PHE A 41 10.67 -6.33 -3.10
N SER A 42 11.66 -7.09 -2.63
CA SER A 42 12.60 -6.61 -1.63
C SER A 42 13.88 -6.08 -2.29
N ILE A 43 14.44 -5.02 -1.72
CA ILE A 43 15.77 -4.49 -2.01
C ILE A 43 16.57 -4.60 -0.72
N ASN A 44 17.60 -5.45 -0.70
CA ASN A 44 18.41 -5.69 0.51
C ASN A 44 17.52 -6.00 1.73
N ASP A 45 16.55 -6.89 1.54
CA ASP A 45 15.62 -7.37 2.58
C ASP A 45 14.56 -6.32 3.02
N GLU A 46 14.54 -5.14 2.40
CA GLU A 46 13.49 -4.14 2.60
C GLU A 46 12.42 -4.23 1.52
N ILE A 47 11.17 -4.41 1.93
CA ILE A 47 10.05 -4.55 0.99
C ILE A 47 9.68 -3.19 0.39
N ASN A 48 9.51 -3.19 -0.93
CA ASN A 48 9.21 -2.01 -1.72
C ASN A 48 8.13 -2.33 -2.76
N ASP A 49 7.50 -1.27 -3.27
CA ASP A 49 6.54 -1.36 -4.39
C ASP A 49 7.25 -1.55 -5.73
N LEU A 50 6.62 -2.26 -6.65
CA LEU A 50 7.20 -2.59 -7.96
C LEU A 50 7.59 -1.39 -8.82
N SER A 51 7.06 -0.20 -8.55
CA SER A 51 7.47 1.05 -9.23
C SER A 51 8.81 1.62 -8.72
N ARG A 52 9.26 1.23 -7.53
CA ARG A 52 10.49 1.75 -6.90
C ARG A 52 11.71 1.46 -7.77
N LYS A 53 12.54 2.49 -7.91
CA LYS A 53 13.76 2.47 -8.73
C LYS A 53 14.95 1.92 -7.93
N VAL A 54 15.75 1.09 -8.58
CA VAL A 54 16.98 0.53 -8.01
C VAL A 54 18.17 1.35 -8.51
N GLU A 55 18.85 2.04 -7.59
CA GLU A 55 19.90 3.02 -7.94
C GLU A 55 21.33 2.49 -7.77
N LYS A 56 21.49 1.35 -7.10
CA LYS A 56 22.80 0.77 -6.74
C LYS A 56 22.72 -0.74 -6.69
N ASP A 57 23.88 -1.38 -6.70
CA ASP A 57 24.00 -2.83 -6.54
C ASP A 57 23.23 -3.32 -5.30
N SER A 58 22.38 -4.33 -5.50
CA SER A 58 21.40 -4.73 -4.49
C SER A 58 21.00 -6.20 -4.61
N ARG A 59 20.64 -6.80 -3.46
CA ARG A 59 19.92 -8.08 -3.43
C ARG A 59 18.45 -7.84 -3.73
N ILE A 60 17.88 -8.59 -4.66
CA ILE A 60 16.50 -8.45 -5.10
C ILE A 60 15.74 -9.77 -4.95
N LYS A 61 14.58 -9.74 -4.30
CA LYS A 61 13.60 -10.85 -4.29
C LYS A 61 12.27 -10.32 -4.79
N ILE A 62 11.72 -10.89 -5.86
CA ILE A 62 10.35 -10.61 -6.27
C ILE A 62 9.41 -11.36 -5.33
N LEU A 63 8.44 -10.66 -4.73
CA LEU A 63 7.44 -11.26 -3.84
C LEU A 63 6.13 -11.48 -4.60
N LYS A 64 5.57 -12.67 -4.42
CA LYS A 64 4.28 -13.10 -4.94
C LYS A 64 3.25 -13.19 -3.82
N ARG A 65 1.98 -13.35 -4.20
CA ARG A 65 0.84 -13.44 -3.25
C ARG A 65 1.01 -14.48 -2.14
N ASN A 66 1.66 -15.59 -2.45
CA ASN A 66 1.79 -16.73 -1.54
C ASN A 66 3.05 -16.67 -0.67
N ASP A 67 3.89 -15.64 -0.82
CA ASP A 67 5.06 -15.46 0.04
C ASP A 67 4.60 -14.91 1.40
N GLU A 68 5.15 -15.46 2.50
CA GLU A 68 4.76 -15.02 3.85
C GLU A 68 5.02 -13.54 4.08
N GLU A 69 6.11 -13.01 3.51
CA GLU A 69 6.47 -11.59 3.63
C GLU A 69 5.51 -10.68 2.86
N ALA A 70 4.73 -11.23 1.92
CA ALA A 70 3.72 -10.52 1.16
C ALA A 70 2.37 -10.43 1.90
N LEU A 71 2.11 -11.30 2.88
CA LEU A 71 0.82 -11.35 3.58
C LEU A 71 0.54 -10.10 4.41
N SER A 72 1.56 -9.54 5.07
CA SER A 72 1.42 -8.28 5.84
C SER A 72 0.92 -7.15 4.94
N ILE A 73 1.44 -7.09 3.73
CA ILE A 73 1.10 -6.10 2.71
C ILE A 73 -0.33 -6.26 2.21
N ILE A 74 -0.71 -7.51 1.91
CA ILE A 74 -2.07 -7.84 1.47
C ILE A 74 -3.07 -7.47 2.55
N ARG A 75 -2.79 -7.82 3.80
CA ARG A 75 -3.66 -7.51 4.95
C ARG A 75 -3.81 -6.01 5.17
N HIS A 76 -2.71 -5.26 5.08
CA HIS A 76 -2.79 -3.81 5.20
C HIS A 76 -3.58 -3.19 4.04
N GLY A 77 -3.41 -3.70 2.81
CA GLY A 77 -4.25 -3.31 1.68
C GLY A 77 -5.73 -3.60 1.89
N CYS A 78 -6.07 -4.75 2.46
CA CYS A 78 -7.44 -5.07 2.85
C CYS A 78 -7.99 -4.11 3.92
N ALA A 79 -7.17 -3.65 4.87
CA ALA A 79 -7.56 -2.64 5.85
C ALA A 79 -7.98 -1.32 5.17
N HIS A 80 -7.19 -0.84 4.20
CA HIS A 80 -7.54 0.37 3.43
C HIS A 80 -8.81 0.20 2.60
N VAL A 81 -8.98 -0.95 1.95
CA VAL A 81 -10.22 -1.27 1.21
C VAL A 81 -11.43 -1.31 2.15
N MET A 82 -11.28 -1.84 3.36
CA MET A 82 -12.33 -1.83 4.38
C MET A 82 -12.67 -0.41 4.82
N ALA A 83 -11.67 0.44 5.05
CA ALA A 83 -11.87 1.84 5.40
C ALA A 83 -12.66 2.59 4.32
N GLU A 84 -12.29 2.41 3.04
CA GLU A 84 -13.03 2.98 1.92
C GLU A 84 -14.46 2.44 1.81
N ALA A 85 -14.65 1.12 1.98
CA ALA A 85 -15.97 0.51 1.97
C ALA A 85 -16.88 1.09 3.05
N VAL A 86 -16.34 1.26 4.27
CA VAL A 86 -17.05 1.86 5.40
C VAL A 86 -17.40 3.32 5.13
N GLN A 87 -16.46 4.14 4.65
CA GLN A 87 -16.74 5.55 4.33
C GLN A 87 -17.80 5.70 3.22
N ASN A 88 -17.84 4.76 2.27
CA ASN A 88 -18.86 4.73 1.21
C ASN A 88 -20.25 4.37 1.76
N LEU A 89 -20.34 3.35 2.61
CA LEU A 89 -21.62 2.85 3.14
C LEU A 89 -22.16 3.70 4.29
N PHE A 90 -21.28 4.32 5.07
CA PHE A 90 -21.60 5.06 6.29
C PHE A 90 -20.94 6.45 6.27
N PRO A 91 -21.45 7.39 5.44
CA PRO A 91 -20.89 8.73 5.34
C PRO A 91 -20.78 9.43 6.69
N GLY A 92 -19.68 10.13 6.91
CA GLY A 92 -19.36 10.81 8.17
C GLY A 92 -18.60 9.95 9.19
N THR A 93 -18.40 8.66 8.92
CA THR A 93 -17.48 7.83 9.71
C THR A 93 -16.04 8.29 9.49
N GLN A 94 -15.34 8.61 10.57
CA GLN A 94 -13.92 8.98 10.54
C GLN A 94 -13.04 7.74 10.73
N VAL A 95 -11.92 7.70 10.03
CA VAL A 95 -10.97 6.59 10.02
C VAL A 95 -9.75 6.94 10.84
N THR A 96 -9.34 6.04 11.74
CA THR A 96 -8.19 6.27 12.63
C THR A 96 -7.03 5.35 12.25
N ILE A 97 -6.79 4.25 12.99
CA ILE A 97 -5.65 3.35 12.80
C ILE A 97 -6.14 2.00 12.25
N GLY A 98 -5.40 1.43 11.28
CA GLY A 98 -5.76 0.17 10.65
C GLY A 98 -4.57 -0.72 10.30
N PRO A 99 -3.92 -1.36 11.28
CA PRO A 99 -2.71 -2.10 11.03
C PRO A 99 -3.01 -3.51 10.53
N ALA A 100 -2.04 -4.08 9.81
CA ALA A 100 -1.97 -5.52 9.61
C ALA A 100 -1.49 -6.19 10.89
N ILE A 101 -2.03 -7.37 11.19
CA ILE A 101 -1.62 -8.21 12.33
C ILE A 101 -1.29 -9.63 11.85
N GLU A 102 -0.74 -10.45 12.75
CA GLU A 102 -0.26 -11.81 12.44
C GLU A 102 -1.30 -12.70 11.76
N ASN A 103 -2.59 -12.52 12.08
CA ASN A 103 -3.68 -13.37 11.57
C ASN A 103 -4.76 -12.58 10.82
N GLY A 104 -4.52 -11.34 10.43
CA GLY A 104 -5.52 -10.51 9.75
C GLY A 104 -5.17 -9.03 9.74
N PHE A 105 -6.20 -8.20 9.88
CA PHE A 105 -6.09 -6.76 10.04
C PHE A 105 -7.31 -6.28 10.81
N TYR A 106 -7.24 -5.06 11.35
CA TYR A 106 -8.41 -4.37 11.88
C TYR A 106 -8.38 -2.91 11.44
N TYR A 107 -9.46 -2.18 11.70
CA TYR A 107 -9.49 -0.73 11.52
C TYR A 107 -10.43 -0.12 12.55
N ASP A 108 -9.96 0.94 13.21
CA ASP A 108 -10.71 1.70 14.19
C ASP A 108 -11.46 2.87 13.52
N PHE A 109 -12.76 2.95 13.80
CA PHE A 109 -13.68 3.92 13.21
C PHE A 109 -14.36 4.77 14.29
N ALA A 110 -14.33 6.09 14.12
CA ALA A 110 -15.07 7.02 14.96
C ALA A 110 -16.40 7.40 14.28
N ARG A 111 -17.51 7.02 14.92
CA ARG A 111 -18.88 7.32 14.48
C ARG A 111 -19.87 7.21 15.64
N ASP A 112 -21.04 7.85 15.49
CA ASP A 112 -22.06 7.91 16.55
C ASP A 112 -22.81 6.58 16.74
N VAL A 113 -23.06 5.86 15.64
CA VAL A 113 -23.83 4.60 15.64
C VAL A 113 -22.87 3.42 15.48
N PRO A 114 -22.78 2.52 16.47
CA PRO A 114 -21.96 1.32 16.37
C PRO A 114 -22.35 0.45 15.18
N PHE A 115 -21.39 -0.27 14.61
CA PHE A 115 -21.69 -1.31 13.63
C PHE A 115 -22.47 -2.46 14.28
N THR A 116 -23.37 -3.06 13.52
CA THR A 116 -24.05 -4.29 13.91
C THR A 116 -23.50 -5.49 13.13
N THR A 117 -23.85 -6.70 13.55
CA THR A 117 -23.48 -7.93 12.84
C THR A 117 -24.03 -7.97 11.42
N GLU A 118 -25.14 -7.30 11.15
CA GLU A 118 -25.78 -7.20 9.84
C GLU A 118 -25.05 -6.23 8.89
N ASP A 119 -24.18 -5.37 9.42
CA ASP A 119 -23.38 -4.45 8.60
C ASP A 119 -22.14 -5.12 8.03
N LEU A 120 -21.56 -6.09 8.74
CA LEU A 120 -20.36 -6.82 8.32
C LEU A 120 -20.48 -7.41 6.89
N PRO A 121 -21.53 -8.17 6.53
CA PRO A 121 -21.65 -8.70 5.17
C PRO A 121 -21.85 -7.61 4.11
N LYS A 122 -22.38 -6.43 4.48
CA LYS A 122 -22.50 -5.28 3.56
C LYS A 122 -21.13 -4.66 3.30
N ILE A 123 -20.33 -4.50 4.36
CA ILE A 123 -18.96 -3.99 4.28
C ILE A 123 -18.12 -4.93 3.42
N GLU A 124 -18.13 -6.24 3.71
CA GLU A 124 -17.39 -7.25 2.93
C GLU A 124 -17.79 -7.24 1.46
N LYS A 125 -19.10 -7.21 1.16
CA LYS A 125 -19.59 -7.10 -0.22
C LYS A 125 -19.04 -5.84 -0.91
N LYS A 126 -19.06 -4.70 -0.22
CA LYS A 126 -18.55 -3.44 -0.77
C LYS A 126 -17.04 -3.47 -0.97
N MET A 127 -16.29 -4.14 -0.10
CA MET A 127 -14.85 -4.37 -0.27
C MET A 127 -14.58 -5.16 -1.55
N HIS A 128 -15.33 -6.25 -1.80
CA HIS A 128 -15.23 -7.00 -3.06
C HIS A 128 -15.57 -6.15 -4.29
N GLU A 129 -16.60 -5.31 -4.22
CA GLU A 129 -16.94 -4.38 -5.30
C GLU A 129 -15.78 -3.41 -5.61
N ILE A 130 -15.13 -2.86 -4.58
CA ILE A 130 -13.98 -1.95 -4.72
C ILE A 130 -12.80 -2.69 -5.38
N VAL A 131 -12.47 -3.87 -4.88
CA VAL A 131 -11.39 -4.71 -5.43
C VAL A 131 -11.63 -5.04 -6.91
N ASN A 132 -12.85 -5.40 -7.26
CA ASN A 132 -13.21 -5.81 -8.62
C ASN A 132 -13.23 -4.65 -9.63
N GLN A 133 -13.24 -3.40 -9.17
CA GLN A 133 -13.07 -2.25 -10.07
C GLN A 133 -11.65 -2.20 -10.67
N GLY A 134 -10.66 -2.83 -10.02
CA GLY A 134 -9.30 -2.93 -10.52
C GLY A 134 -8.58 -1.57 -10.63
N GLU A 135 -9.07 -0.58 -9.87
CA GLU A 135 -8.51 0.76 -9.84
C GLU A 135 -7.12 0.78 -9.21
N GLN A 136 -6.29 1.71 -9.65
CA GLN A 136 -4.90 1.78 -9.20
C GLN A 136 -4.78 2.63 -7.94
N PHE A 137 -4.05 2.11 -6.95
CA PHE A 137 -3.57 2.90 -5.83
C PHE A 137 -2.40 3.77 -6.28
N ILE A 138 -2.60 5.10 -6.23
CA ILE A 138 -1.59 6.09 -6.61
C ILE A 138 -0.93 6.62 -5.34
N ARG A 139 0.39 6.62 -5.32
CA ARG A 139 1.17 7.18 -4.22
C ARG A 139 1.54 8.62 -4.51
N GLU A 140 1.32 9.48 -3.54
CA GLU A 140 1.68 10.89 -3.61
C GLU A 140 2.44 11.31 -2.35
N VAL A 141 3.30 12.32 -2.49
CA VAL A 141 4.00 12.95 -1.37
C VAL A 141 3.47 14.36 -1.28
N TRP A 142 2.86 14.69 -0.15
CA TRP A 142 2.28 16.01 0.09
C TRP A 142 3.02 16.69 1.23
N SER A 143 2.99 18.03 1.24
CA SER A 143 3.44 18.75 2.42
C SER A 143 2.49 18.49 3.61
N ARG A 144 3.00 18.71 4.83
CA ARG A 144 2.19 18.62 6.04
C ARG A 144 0.98 19.53 6.01
N GLU A 145 1.18 20.78 5.62
CA GLU A 145 0.12 21.78 5.57
C GLU A 145 -0.98 21.38 4.58
N GLU A 146 -0.62 20.92 3.38
CA GLU A 146 -1.58 20.43 2.37
C GLU A 146 -2.35 19.22 2.90
N THR A 147 -1.66 18.29 3.56
CA THR A 147 -2.25 17.07 4.11
C THR A 147 -3.26 17.38 5.21
N ILE A 148 -2.87 18.21 6.19
CA ILE A 148 -3.74 18.63 7.30
C ILE A 148 -4.98 19.35 6.76
N LYS A 149 -4.77 20.30 5.83
CA LYS A 149 -5.86 21.04 5.21
C LYS A 149 -6.84 20.11 4.50
N TYR A 150 -6.34 19.18 3.70
CA TYR A 150 -7.17 18.22 2.98
C TYR A 150 -8.05 17.37 3.91
N PHE A 151 -7.47 16.77 4.95
CA PHE A 151 -8.24 15.94 5.87
C PHE A 151 -9.22 16.76 6.70
N SER A 152 -8.84 17.97 7.09
CA SER A 152 -9.73 18.90 7.81
C SER A 152 -10.95 19.29 6.96
N GLU A 153 -10.76 19.63 5.68
CA GLU A 153 -11.84 19.96 4.74
C GLU A 153 -12.75 18.76 4.45
N LYS A 154 -12.23 17.54 4.56
CA LYS A 154 -12.99 16.30 4.43
C LYS A 154 -13.70 15.85 5.72
N GLY A 155 -13.47 16.55 6.83
CA GLY A 155 -14.05 16.19 8.13
C GLY A 155 -13.31 15.08 8.88
N GLU A 156 -12.15 14.65 8.40
CA GLU A 156 -11.27 13.64 9.01
C GLU A 156 -10.36 14.28 10.08
N LYS A 157 -10.98 14.74 11.17
CA LYS A 157 -10.28 15.53 12.21
C LYS A 157 -9.19 14.72 12.92
N TYR A 158 -9.47 13.46 13.24
CA TYR A 158 -8.48 12.59 13.90
C TYR A 158 -7.20 12.42 13.07
N LYS A 159 -7.31 12.30 11.75
CA LYS A 159 -6.15 12.21 10.87
C LYS A 159 -5.36 13.52 10.83
N ALA A 160 -6.05 14.64 10.74
CA ALA A 160 -5.40 15.95 10.75
C ALA A 160 -4.63 16.18 12.05
N GLU A 161 -5.19 15.78 13.19
CA GLU A 161 -4.52 15.82 14.51
C GLU A 161 -3.31 14.89 14.55
N LEU A 162 -3.47 13.61 14.16
CA LEU A 162 -2.38 12.65 14.13
C LEU A 162 -1.20 13.12 13.28
N ILE A 163 -1.48 13.70 12.11
CA ILE A 163 -0.45 14.27 11.23
C ILE A 163 0.23 15.47 11.87
N SER A 164 -0.50 16.29 12.62
CA SER A 164 0.05 17.47 13.30
C SER A 164 1.05 17.07 14.39
N ASP A 165 0.84 15.93 15.02
CA ASP A 165 1.69 15.42 16.11
C ASP A 165 2.96 14.68 15.63
N LEU A 166 3.10 14.43 14.33
CA LEU A 166 4.32 13.82 13.77
C LEU A 166 5.53 14.78 13.86
N PRO A 167 6.77 14.29 13.92
CA PRO A 167 7.99 15.14 13.87
C PRO A 167 8.05 16.02 12.61
N ASP A 168 8.52 17.27 12.73
CA ASP A 168 8.49 18.26 11.63
C ASP A 168 9.24 17.84 10.35
N ASP A 169 10.27 17.00 10.48
CA ASP A 169 11.07 16.48 9.38
C ASP A 169 10.45 15.26 8.68
N GLU A 170 9.28 14.80 9.16
CA GLU A 170 8.63 13.60 8.66
C GLU A 170 8.03 13.80 7.26
N ILE A 171 8.28 12.84 6.36
CA ILE A 171 7.77 12.88 4.99
C ILE A 171 6.40 12.19 4.96
N ILE A 172 5.36 12.99 4.79
CA ILE A 172 3.99 12.48 4.69
C ILE A 172 3.74 11.90 3.30
N ARG A 173 3.37 10.63 3.29
CA ARG A 173 3.05 9.88 2.07
C ARG A 173 1.61 9.43 2.12
N LEU A 174 0.94 9.63 1.00
CA LEU A 174 -0.46 9.31 0.84
C LEU A 174 -0.64 8.24 -0.22
N VAL A 175 -1.66 7.42 -0.01
CA VAL A 175 -2.21 6.51 -1.01
C VAL A 175 -3.60 6.98 -1.37
N LYS A 176 -3.78 7.23 -2.65
CA LYS A 176 -5.04 7.65 -3.25
C LYS A 176 -5.63 6.49 -4.04
N HIS A 177 -6.84 6.12 -3.67
CA HIS A 177 -7.76 5.33 -4.46
C HIS A 177 -8.89 6.27 -4.92
N PRO A 178 -9.58 6.05 -6.06
CA PRO A 178 -10.52 7.01 -6.63
C PRO A 178 -11.51 7.68 -5.66
N TYR A 179 -11.90 6.99 -4.58
CA TYR A 179 -12.84 7.52 -3.59
C TYR A 179 -12.27 7.65 -2.17
N ALA A 180 -10.98 7.35 -1.95
CA ALA A 180 -10.35 7.42 -0.64
C ALA A 180 -8.90 7.92 -0.70
N VAL A 181 -8.52 8.73 0.28
CA VAL A 181 -7.12 9.11 0.51
C VAL A 181 -6.74 8.66 1.91
N GLN A 182 -5.68 7.86 1.98
CA GLN A 182 -5.19 7.24 3.20
C GLN A 182 -3.75 7.69 3.44
N VAL A 183 -3.42 7.98 4.70
CA VAL A 183 -2.03 8.17 5.11
C VAL A 183 -1.41 6.78 5.21
N MET A 184 -0.21 6.59 4.66
CA MET A 184 0.51 5.34 4.89
C MET A 184 1.08 5.34 6.29
N ASP A 185 0.73 4.33 7.09
CA ASP A 185 1.26 4.15 8.44
C ASP A 185 2.80 4.03 8.42
N PHE A 186 3.41 4.56 9.48
CA PHE A 186 4.85 4.61 9.68
C PHE A 186 5.28 3.53 10.67
N GLU A 187 5.33 2.27 10.24
CA GLU A 187 6.06 1.25 11.02
C GLU A 187 7.54 1.27 10.65
N GLY A 188 8.38 1.82 11.53
CA GLY A 188 9.84 1.70 11.45
C GLY A 188 10.51 2.33 10.23
N GLY A 189 9.93 3.41 9.68
CA GLY A 189 10.47 4.08 8.49
C GLY A 189 10.19 3.36 7.16
N ARG A 190 9.21 2.44 7.14
CA ARG A 190 9.01 1.52 6.01
C ARG A 190 7.65 1.65 5.35
N LEU A 191 7.71 1.58 4.04
CA LEU A 191 6.66 1.81 3.06
C LEU A 191 5.96 0.48 2.72
N VAL A 192 4.71 0.29 3.15
CA VAL A 192 3.97 -0.93 2.78
C VAL A 192 2.51 -0.64 2.41
N MET A 193 2.27 0.05 1.29
CA MET A 193 1.02 -0.12 0.54
C MET A 193 1.31 -0.28 -0.94
N ILE A 194 1.57 -1.52 -1.31
CA ILE A 194 1.82 -1.91 -2.69
C ILE A 194 0.56 -1.66 -3.49
N GLY A 195 0.72 -1.17 -4.72
CA GLY A 195 -0.36 -1.25 -5.70
C GLY A 195 -0.64 -2.72 -5.97
N ILE A 196 -1.43 -3.37 -5.10
CA ILE A 196 -1.85 -4.74 -5.32
C ILE A 196 -2.79 -4.64 -6.48
N ARG A 197 -2.29 -5.00 -7.65
CA ARG A 197 -3.12 -5.32 -8.80
C ARG A 197 -3.86 -6.60 -8.40
N LEU A 198 -4.97 -6.43 -7.71
CA LEU A 198 -5.93 -7.49 -7.47
C LEU A 198 -6.57 -7.73 -8.83
N ASN A 199 -5.88 -8.48 -9.69
CA ASN A 199 -6.53 -9.06 -10.85
C ASN A 199 -7.67 -9.90 -10.28
N GLY A 200 -8.91 -9.44 -10.49
CA GLY A 200 -10.07 -10.29 -10.31
C GLY A 200 -9.90 -11.45 -11.26
N ASP A 201 -9.47 -12.60 -10.73
CA ASP A 201 -9.59 -13.86 -11.44
C ASP A 201 -11.09 -14.13 -11.61
N ASN A 202 -11.61 -13.78 -12.78
CA ASN A 202 -12.75 -14.47 -13.38
C ASN A 202 -12.20 -15.60 -14.26
#